data_AF-K0JGW7-F1
#
_entry.id   AF-K0JGW7-F1
#
_cell.length_a   1.000
_cell.length_b   1.000
_cell.length_c   1.000
_cell.angle_alpha   90.00
_cell.angle_beta   90.00
_cell.angle_gamma   90.00
#
_symmetry.space_group_name_H-M   'P 1'
#
loop_
_entity.id
_entity.type
_entity.pdbx_description
1 polymer ?
#
loop_
_entity_poly.entity_id
_entity_poly.type
_entity_poly.pdbx_seq_one_letter_code
_entity_poly.pdbx_strand_id
1 'polypeptide(L)'
;MSNIKNALPKPFFREDENLVHHLKLKKGDVGRYVIMPGDPKRCVKIAKRFDDAKLVADFREYVTYTGYINGVKVSTTSHGIGGPSTAIALEELIKVGADTFIRVGTCGGMNMNVLPGDVVIVSGAIKVGGTMRNYIPNEFPCVPNIDVLDAMINASKKINIKTHAGIVHCKDAFYAQHAPESMAVDKELLYKWESYIKAGCLASEMESAALFAVGASKGVRTGASMLVLHNQERIKNGINDPKNYTGEEAIDLVIESIKVLIDNDKK
;
A
#
# COMPACT_ATOMS: atom_id res chain seq x y z
N MET A 1 15.62 -14.70 52.96
CA MET A 1 15.82 -14.96 51.53
C MET A 1 14.53 -14.59 50.80
N SER A 2 14.49 -13.40 50.20
CA SER A 2 13.29 -12.80 49.60
C SER A 2 13.09 -13.28 48.16
N ASN A 3 11.94 -13.89 47.89
CA ASN A 3 11.48 -14.29 46.56
C ASN A 3 11.21 -13.06 45.68
N ILE A 4 12.14 -12.73 44.79
CA ILE A 4 11.89 -11.84 43.66
C ILE A 4 11.28 -12.71 42.55
N LYS A 5 9.95 -12.75 42.50
CA LYS A 5 9.24 -13.19 41.29
C LYS A 5 9.46 -12.11 40.22
N ASN A 6 10.08 -12.51 39.11
CA ASN A 6 10.21 -11.72 37.89
C ASN A 6 8.82 -11.25 37.41
N ALA A 7 8.42 -10.04 37.79
CA ALA A 7 7.39 -9.31 37.08
C ALA A 7 8.04 -8.71 35.84
N LEU A 8 7.74 -9.27 34.67
CA LEU A 8 8.02 -8.59 33.40
C LEU A 8 7.39 -7.17 33.49
N PRO A 9 8.08 -6.11 33.07
CA PRO A 9 7.52 -4.77 33.12
C PRO A 9 6.21 -4.76 32.31
N LYS A 10 5.13 -4.29 32.94
CA LYS A 10 3.87 -4.02 32.24
C LYS A 10 4.18 -3.09 31.05
N PRO A 11 3.62 -3.32 29.86
CA PRO A 11 3.82 -2.42 28.73
C PRO A 11 3.45 -0.99 29.15
N PHE A 12 4.25 -0.02 28.70
CA PHE A 12 4.20 1.38 29.15
C PHE A 12 2.92 2.14 28.72
N PHE A 13 1.96 1.47 28.09
CA PHE A 13 0.79 2.08 27.48
C PHE A 13 -0.49 1.67 28.24
N ARG A 14 -1.23 2.67 28.75
CA ARG A 14 -2.62 2.50 29.18
C ARG A 14 -3.50 2.48 27.93
N GLU A 15 -3.89 1.29 27.49
CA GLU A 15 -4.99 1.11 26.54
C GLU A 15 -6.30 1.43 27.27
N ASP A 16 -7.10 2.34 26.71
CA ASP A 16 -8.54 2.13 26.76
C ASP A 16 -8.75 0.85 25.95
N GLU A 17 -9.15 -0.27 26.57
CA GLU A 17 -8.91 -1.65 26.08
C GLU A 17 -9.45 -1.91 24.65
N ASN A 18 -10.28 -1.01 24.12
CA ASN A 18 -10.88 -1.12 22.79
C ASN A 18 -10.38 -0.08 21.76
N LEU A 19 -9.55 0.91 22.13
CA LEU A 19 -9.10 1.98 21.23
C LEU A 19 -7.63 1.82 20.83
N VAL A 20 -7.34 1.69 19.53
CA VAL A 20 -5.97 1.58 19.03
C VAL A 20 -5.23 2.92 19.10
N HIS A 21 -3.91 2.85 19.30
CA HIS A 21 -3.13 4.00 19.76
C HIS A 21 -2.95 5.08 18.69
N HIS A 22 -2.59 4.70 17.46
CA HIS A 22 -2.20 5.61 16.39
C HIS A 22 -3.37 6.00 15.50
N LEU A 23 -4.30 5.09 15.23
CA LEU A 23 -5.42 5.35 14.33
C LEU A 23 -6.64 5.91 15.07
N LYS A 24 -6.69 5.78 16.40
CA LYS A 24 -7.84 6.18 17.23
C LYS A 24 -9.16 5.51 16.79
N LEU A 25 -9.07 4.24 16.44
CA LEU A 25 -10.19 3.39 16.03
C LEU A 25 -10.50 2.33 17.09
N LYS A 26 -11.73 1.83 17.08
CA LYS A 26 -12.16 0.67 17.86
C LYS A 26 -12.89 -0.34 16.98
N LYS A 27 -13.10 -1.54 17.50
CA LYS A 27 -13.88 -2.58 16.79
C LYS A 27 -15.26 -2.04 16.39
N GLY A 28 -15.62 -2.24 15.12
CA GLY A 28 -16.89 -1.79 14.55
C GLY A 28 -16.82 -0.46 13.79
N ASP A 29 -15.76 0.33 14.02
CA ASP A 29 -15.50 1.58 13.30
C ASP A 29 -15.20 1.34 11.83
N VAL A 30 -14.48 0.26 11.51
CA VAL A 30 -14.10 -0.11 10.13
C VAL A 30 -14.84 -1.35 9.64
N GLY A 31 -15.00 -1.43 8.31
CA GLY A 31 -15.35 -2.66 7.60
C GLY A 31 -14.18 -3.64 7.45
N ARG A 32 -14.48 -4.86 6.97
CA ARG A 32 -13.47 -5.91 6.72
C ARG A 32 -12.49 -5.54 5.61
N TYR A 33 -12.98 -4.79 4.61
CA TYR A 33 -12.19 -4.31 3.48
C TYR A 33 -11.74 -2.86 3.71
N VAL A 34 -10.44 -2.61 3.57
CA VAL A 34 -9.84 -1.29 3.77
C VAL A 34 -8.96 -0.89 2.58
N ILE A 35 -9.26 0.27 2.00
CA ILE A 35 -8.43 0.91 0.96
C ILE A 35 -7.40 1.83 1.62
N MET A 36 -6.12 1.61 1.33
CA MET A 36 -5.02 2.28 2.05
C MET A 36 -4.23 3.23 1.14
N PRO A 37 -4.55 4.53 1.09
CA PRO A 37 -3.69 5.51 0.43
C PRO A 37 -2.53 5.97 1.32
N GLY A 38 -1.43 6.45 0.71
CA GLY A 38 -0.38 7.11 1.49
C GLY A 38 -0.78 8.50 1.99
N ASP A 39 -1.30 9.33 1.09
CA ASP A 39 -1.73 10.70 1.40
C ASP A 39 -3.10 10.71 2.13
N PRO A 40 -3.20 11.28 3.34
CA PRO A 40 -4.46 11.47 4.07
C PRO A 40 -5.54 12.17 3.27
N LYS A 41 -5.17 13.13 2.41
CA LYS A 41 -6.13 13.87 1.58
C LYS A 41 -6.79 13.00 0.53
N ARG A 42 -6.17 11.87 0.17
CA ARG A 42 -6.75 10.91 -0.80
C ARG A 42 -7.88 10.09 -0.20
N CYS A 43 -7.96 9.94 1.12
CA CYS A 43 -9.10 9.28 1.78
C CYS A 43 -10.42 9.96 1.44
N VAL A 44 -10.45 11.30 1.36
CA VAL A 44 -11.66 12.05 0.97
C VAL A 44 -12.10 11.69 -0.46
N LYS A 45 -11.15 11.57 -1.40
CA LYS A 45 -11.46 11.21 -2.79
C LYS A 45 -11.99 9.79 -2.92
N ILE A 46 -11.43 8.86 -2.15
CA ILE A 46 -11.86 7.46 -2.11
C ILE A 46 -13.24 7.35 -1.46
N ALA A 47 -13.46 8.02 -0.32
CA ALA A 47 -14.72 7.99 0.42
C ALA A 47 -15.92 8.48 -0.43
N LYS A 48 -15.70 9.37 -1.40
CA LYS A 48 -16.74 9.80 -2.36
C LYS A 48 -17.27 8.66 -3.26
N ARG A 49 -16.59 7.51 -3.33
CA ARG A 49 -17.06 6.30 -4.05
C ARG A 49 -17.78 5.30 -3.15
N PHE A 50 -17.94 5.60 -1.87
CA PHE A 50 -18.71 4.78 -0.96
C PHE A 50 -20.10 5.40 -0.77
N ASP A 51 -21.09 4.55 -0.53
CA ASP A 51 -22.39 4.98 -0.04
C ASP A 51 -22.28 5.35 1.45
N ASP A 52 -22.94 6.45 1.86
CA ASP A 52 -23.02 6.92 3.24
C ASP A 52 -21.68 7.04 3.99
N ALA A 53 -20.60 7.39 3.29
CA ALA A 53 -19.29 7.55 3.92
C ALA A 53 -19.27 8.66 4.98
N LYS A 54 -18.68 8.34 6.13
CA LYS A 54 -18.45 9.28 7.25
C LYS A 54 -17.00 9.25 7.67
N LEU A 55 -16.48 10.42 8.06
CA LEU A 55 -15.20 10.51 8.75
C LEU A 55 -15.35 9.83 10.11
N VAL A 56 -14.44 8.90 10.43
CA VAL A 56 -14.46 8.14 11.69
C VAL A 56 -13.35 8.61 12.61
N ALA A 57 -12.14 8.80 12.08
CA ALA A 57 -10.99 9.28 12.83
C ALA A 57 -10.06 10.10 11.93
N ASP A 58 -9.37 11.07 12.55
CA ASP A 58 -8.30 11.88 11.95
C ASP A 58 -7.25 12.11 13.03
N PHE A 59 -6.14 11.38 12.95
CA PHE A 59 -5.06 11.50 13.92
C PHE A 59 -3.70 11.20 13.26
N ARG A 60 -2.75 12.13 13.42
CA ARG A 60 -1.44 12.10 12.75
C ARG A 60 -1.60 11.99 11.23
N GLU A 61 -0.94 11.04 10.58
CA GLU A 61 -1.09 10.72 9.15
C GLU A 61 -2.25 9.75 8.85
N TYR A 62 -3.06 9.38 9.85
CA TYR A 62 -4.10 8.36 9.72
C TYR A 62 -5.49 9.00 9.72
N VAL A 63 -6.04 9.18 8.52
CA VAL A 63 -7.41 9.62 8.30
C VAL A 63 -8.23 8.42 7.87
N THR A 64 -9.33 8.15 8.56
CA THR A 64 -10.20 7.01 8.30
C THR A 64 -11.61 7.46 7.97
N TYR A 65 -12.12 7.00 6.82
CA TYR A 65 -13.53 7.08 6.46
C TYR A 65 -14.11 5.68 6.36
N THR A 66 -15.38 5.53 6.74
CA THR A 66 -16.13 4.28 6.60
C THR A 66 -17.49 4.56 5.98
N GLY A 67 -17.88 3.71 5.05
CA GLY A 67 -19.16 3.73 4.35
C GLY A 67 -19.47 2.34 3.81
N TYR A 68 -20.13 2.27 2.66
CA TYR A 68 -20.56 1.01 2.07
C TYR A 68 -20.23 0.93 0.57
N ILE A 69 -19.93 -0.29 0.10
CA ILE A 69 -19.93 -0.64 -1.32
C ILE A 69 -20.85 -1.85 -1.46
N ASN A 70 -21.86 -1.77 -2.32
CA ASN A 70 -22.83 -2.86 -2.53
C ASN A 70 -23.45 -3.37 -1.21
N GLY A 71 -23.74 -2.45 -0.28
CA GLY A 71 -24.29 -2.77 1.05
C GLY A 71 -23.30 -3.36 2.05
N VAL A 72 -22.04 -3.60 1.67
CA VAL A 72 -21.00 -4.14 2.55
C VAL A 72 -20.19 -3.00 3.15
N LYS A 73 -19.99 -3.01 4.48
CA LYS A 73 -19.19 -1.99 5.17
C LYS A 73 -17.73 -2.07 4.71
N VAL A 74 -17.20 -0.94 4.25
CA VAL A 74 -15.82 -0.76 3.77
C VAL A 74 -15.23 0.51 4.34
N SER A 75 -13.90 0.60 4.37
CA SER A 75 -13.21 1.80 4.87
C SER A 75 -12.09 2.22 3.94
N THR A 76 -11.65 3.46 4.10
CA THR A 76 -10.33 3.89 3.65
C THR A 76 -9.58 4.47 4.83
N THR A 77 -8.29 4.14 4.95
CA THR A 77 -7.41 4.66 6.01
C THR A 77 -6.06 5.01 5.43
N SER A 78 -5.63 6.27 5.56
CA SER A 78 -4.31 6.65 5.09
C SER A 78 -3.21 6.07 5.97
N HIS A 79 -2.03 5.87 5.40
CA HIS A 79 -0.92 5.22 6.09
C HIS A 79 0.37 6.04 6.14
N GLY A 80 0.37 7.28 5.64
CA GLY A 80 1.57 8.10 5.52
C GLY A 80 2.59 7.57 4.50
N ILE A 81 3.83 8.03 4.60
CA ILE A 81 4.92 7.63 3.72
C ILE A 81 5.87 6.68 4.47
N GLY A 82 6.19 5.57 3.82
CA GLY A 82 7.17 4.59 4.26
C GLY A 82 6.57 3.36 4.94
N GLY A 83 7.32 2.27 4.87
CA GLY A 83 6.95 1.01 5.50
C GLY A 83 6.62 1.08 7.00
N PRO A 84 7.31 1.89 7.84
CA PRO A 84 7.02 1.94 9.27
C PRO A 84 5.60 2.40 9.60
N SER A 85 5.14 3.50 8.98
CA SER A 85 3.79 4.02 9.23
C SER A 85 2.71 3.11 8.60
N THR A 86 3.01 2.46 7.45
CA THR A 86 2.16 1.41 6.87
C THR A 86 1.99 0.22 7.80
N ALA A 87 3.06 -0.24 8.45
CA ALA A 87 2.98 -1.36 9.38
C ALA A 87 2.10 -1.03 10.60
N ILE A 88 2.21 0.18 11.15
CA ILE A 88 1.34 0.66 12.23
C ILE A 88 -0.13 0.64 11.80
N ALA A 89 -0.45 1.23 10.65
CA ALA A 89 -1.83 1.26 10.16
C ALA A 89 -2.39 -0.15 9.99
N LEU A 90 -1.62 -1.04 9.38
CA LEU A 90 -2.07 -2.40 9.11
C LEU A 90 -2.29 -3.20 10.41
N GLU A 91 -1.35 -3.16 11.36
CA GLU A 91 -1.49 -3.84 12.66
C GLU A 91 -2.74 -3.37 13.42
N GLU A 92 -2.96 -2.07 13.48
CA GLU A 92 -4.08 -1.51 14.22
C GLU A 92 -5.43 -1.76 13.53
N LEU A 93 -5.49 -1.70 12.19
CA LEU A 93 -6.69 -2.07 11.43
C LEU A 93 -7.05 -3.55 11.60
N ILE A 94 -6.05 -4.44 11.62
CA ILE A 94 -6.26 -5.87 11.90
C ILE A 94 -6.83 -6.04 13.32
N LYS A 95 -6.26 -5.35 14.32
CA LYS A 95 -6.73 -5.40 15.72
C LYS A 95 -8.21 -4.99 15.85
N VAL A 96 -8.70 -4.06 15.02
CA VAL A 96 -10.11 -3.63 15.03
C VAL A 96 -11.02 -4.40 14.07
N GLY A 97 -10.52 -5.44 13.39
CA GLY A 97 -11.32 -6.43 12.67
C GLY A 97 -11.32 -6.33 11.15
N ALA A 98 -10.42 -5.53 10.55
CA ALA A 98 -10.19 -5.58 9.11
C ALA A 98 -9.32 -6.79 8.72
N ASP A 99 -9.55 -7.37 7.55
CA ASP A 99 -8.84 -8.57 7.08
C ASP A 99 -8.42 -8.53 5.60
N THR A 100 -8.81 -7.49 4.88
CA THR A 100 -8.55 -7.36 3.45
C THR A 100 -8.16 -5.93 3.11
N PHE A 101 -6.98 -5.76 2.55
CA PHE A 101 -6.34 -4.47 2.39
C PHE A 101 -5.89 -4.27 0.94
N ILE A 102 -6.27 -3.15 0.34
CA ILE A 102 -5.75 -2.77 -0.98
C ILE A 102 -5.11 -1.40 -0.88
N ARG A 103 -3.80 -1.33 -1.07
CA ARG A 103 -3.07 -0.06 -1.15
C ARG A 103 -3.36 0.62 -2.49
N VAL A 104 -3.59 1.93 -2.44
CA VAL A 104 -3.74 2.80 -3.61
C VAL A 104 -2.74 3.94 -3.55
N GLY A 105 -1.67 3.82 -4.32
CA GLY A 105 -0.55 4.74 -4.27
C GLY A 105 -0.25 5.43 -5.60
N THR A 106 0.93 6.01 -5.63
CA THR A 106 1.52 6.65 -6.80
C THR A 106 2.95 6.15 -6.95
N CYS A 107 3.43 6.05 -8.18
CA CYS A 107 4.78 5.57 -8.48
C CYS A 107 5.46 6.38 -9.58
N GLY A 108 6.79 6.24 -9.66
CA GLY A 108 7.58 6.63 -10.82
C GLY A 108 7.85 5.41 -11.70
N GLY A 109 7.59 5.50 -12.99
CA GLY A 109 7.86 4.44 -13.96
C GLY A 109 9.35 4.12 -14.08
N MET A 110 9.67 2.84 -14.27
CA MET A 110 11.00 2.31 -14.53
C MET A 110 11.08 1.62 -15.89
N ASN A 111 10.03 0.88 -16.26
CA ASN A 111 9.94 0.25 -17.56
C ASN A 111 9.48 1.28 -18.62
N MET A 112 10.13 1.30 -19.79
CA MET A 112 9.87 2.28 -20.85
C MET A 112 8.44 2.24 -21.41
N ASN A 113 7.75 1.11 -21.28
CA ASN A 113 6.37 0.92 -21.74
C ASN A 113 5.31 1.36 -20.72
N VAL A 114 5.73 1.75 -19.51
CA VAL A 114 4.85 2.24 -18.45
C VAL A 114 4.78 3.76 -18.55
N LEU A 115 3.63 4.29 -18.93
CA LEU A 115 3.43 5.72 -19.18
C LEU A 115 2.77 6.42 -17.98
N PRO A 116 2.97 7.72 -17.80
CA PRO A 116 2.17 8.47 -16.84
C PRO A 116 0.68 8.36 -17.18
N GLY A 117 -0.15 8.18 -16.16
CA GLY A 117 -1.58 7.89 -16.31
C GLY A 117 -1.92 6.40 -16.37
N ASP A 118 -0.97 5.52 -16.67
CA ASP A 118 -1.17 4.09 -16.53
C ASP A 118 -1.25 3.70 -15.04
N VAL A 119 -1.87 2.55 -14.77
CA VAL A 119 -1.93 1.97 -13.42
C VAL A 119 -1.14 0.67 -13.35
N VAL A 120 -0.20 0.59 -12.40
CA VAL A 120 0.53 -0.64 -12.11
C VAL A 120 -0.21 -1.44 -11.04
N ILE A 121 -0.61 -2.67 -11.36
CA ILE A 121 -1.09 -3.69 -10.41
C ILE A 121 0.14 -4.45 -9.90
N VAL A 122 0.37 -4.42 -8.60
CA VAL A 122 1.59 -4.97 -8.02
C VAL A 122 1.44 -6.47 -7.82
N SER A 123 2.20 -7.27 -8.58
CA SER A 123 2.27 -8.74 -8.41
C SER A 123 3.43 -9.19 -7.51
N GLY A 124 4.29 -8.26 -7.11
CA GLY A 124 5.36 -8.47 -6.14
C GLY A 124 6.18 -7.20 -5.92
N ALA A 125 6.90 -7.15 -4.80
CA ALA A 125 7.65 -5.96 -4.40
C ALA A 125 9.09 -6.29 -3.99
N ILE A 126 10.05 -5.57 -4.57
CA ILE A 126 11.46 -5.63 -4.18
C ILE A 126 11.62 -4.98 -2.80
N LYS A 127 12.32 -5.67 -1.90
CA LYS A 127 12.44 -5.33 -0.48
C LYS A 127 13.65 -4.44 -0.18
N VAL A 128 13.71 -3.23 -0.73
CA VAL A 128 14.70 -2.26 -0.28
C VAL A 128 14.10 -1.47 0.88
N GLY A 129 14.52 -1.77 2.11
CA GLY A 129 14.07 -1.06 3.30
C GLY A 129 14.13 -1.89 4.57
N GLY A 130 13.98 -1.22 5.71
CA GLY A 130 14.18 -1.82 7.03
C GLY A 130 12.98 -2.57 7.59
N THR A 131 11.75 -2.14 7.25
CA THR A 131 10.52 -2.61 7.93
C THR A 131 10.34 -4.12 7.81
N MET A 132 10.43 -4.66 6.59
CA MET A 132 10.09 -6.05 6.26
C MET A 132 10.91 -7.07 7.07
N ARG A 133 12.16 -6.74 7.41
CA ARG A 133 13.08 -7.64 8.14
C ARG A 133 12.63 -7.94 9.57
N ASN A 134 11.71 -7.15 10.12
CA ASN A 134 11.12 -7.38 11.43
C ASN A 134 9.86 -8.28 11.37
N TYR A 135 9.39 -8.62 10.17
CA TYR A 135 8.17 -9.39 9.95
C TYR A 135 8.41 -10.74 9.30
N ILE A 136 9.32 -10.80 8.33
CA ILE A 136 9.62 -12.00 7.55
C ILE A 136 11.13 -12.10 7.25
N PRO A 137 11.67 -13.32 7.05
CA PRO A 137 13.04 -13.50 6.59
C PRO A 137 13.33 -12.79 5.27
N ASN A 138 14.60 -12.45 5.03
CA ASN A 138 14.99 -11.69 3.84
C ASN A 138 14.81 -12.49 2.52
N GLU A 139 14.66 -13.80 2.57
CA GLU A 139 14.40 -14.68 1.43
C GLU A 139 12.91 -14.75 1.10
N PHE A 140 12.04 -14.56 2.11
CA PHE A 140 10.59 -14.72 1.94
C PHE A 140 10.00 -13.63 1.02
N PRO A 141 9.26 -13.96 -0.05
CA PRO A 141 8.84 -12.97 -1.04
C PRO A 141 7.76 -12.01 -0.51
N CYS A 142 7.84 -10.73 -0.90
CA CYS A 142 6.75 -9.77 -0.70
C CYS A 142 5.81 -9.81 -1.91
N VAL A 143 4.75 -10.60 -1.81
CA VAL A 143 3.74 -10.81 -2.87
C VAL A 143 2.35 -10.51 -2.32
N PRO A 144 1.41 -10.04 -3.16
CA PRO A 144 0.02 -9.87 -2.75
C PRO A 144 -0.63 -11.25 -2.48
N ASN A 145 -1.77 -11.22 -1.79
CA ASN A 145 -2.67 -12.37 -1.75
C ASN A 145 -3.21 -12.65 -3.16
N ILE A 146 -3.30 -13.93 -3.53
CA ILE A 146 -3.66 -14.35 -4.89
C ILE A 146 -5.10 -13.96 -5.26
N ASP A 147 -6.05 -14.06 -4.34
CA ASP A 147 -7.45 -13.72 -4.59
C ASP A 147 -7.62 -12.21 -4.81
N VAL A 148 -6.86 -11.40 -4.05
CA VAL A 148 -6.83 -9.95 -4.26
C VAL A 148 -6.19 -9.61 -5.60
N LEU A 149 -5.07 -10.24 -5.95
CA LEU A 149 -4.41 -10.01 -7.24
C LEU A 149 -5.33 -10.37 -8.42
N ASP A 150 -5.98 -11.53 -8.37
CA ASP A 150 -6.93 -11.96 -9.42
C ASP A 150 -8.13 -11.01 -9.50
N ALA A 151 -8.69 -10.58 -8.37
CA ALA A 151 -9.76 -9.60 -8.34
C ALA A 151 -9.35 -8.27 -9.00
N MET A 152 -8.12 -7.80 -8.77
CA MET A 152 -7.58 -6.59 -9.39
C MET A 152 -7.37 -6.75 -10.90
N ILE A 153 -6.88 -7.91 -11.35
CA ILE A 153 -6.74 -8.23 -12.78
C ILE A 153 -8.11 -8.32 -13.46
N ASN A 154 -9.11 -8.87 -12.80
CA ASN A 154 -10.46 -8.96 -13.35
C ASN A 154 -11.18 -7.60 -13.35
N ALA A 155 -10.94 -6.76 -12.33
CA ALA A 155 -11.40 -5.38 -12.32
C ALA A 155 -10.79 -4.56 -13.45
N SER A 156 -9.50 -4.75 -13.78
CA SER A 156 -8.84 -4.00 -14.83
C SER A 156 -9.44 -4.25 -16.22
N LYS A 157 -10.01 -5.43 -16.47
CA LYS A 157 -10.70 -5.78 -17.72
C LYS A 157 -12.05 -5.05 -17.88
N LYS A 158 -12.62 -4.52 -16.79
CA LYS A 158 -13.94 -3.85 -16.79
C LYS A 158 -13.85 -2.33 -16.89
N ILE A 159 -12.67 -1.75 -16.64
CA ILE A 159 -12.45 -0.31 -16.66
C ILE A 159 -11.64 0.07 -17.89
N ASN A 160 -11.88 1.26 -18.43
CA ASN A 160 -11.12 1.76 -19.58
C ASN A 160 -9.84 2.47 -19.14
N ILE A 161 -9.01 1.78 -18.34
CA ILE A 161 -7.74 2.30 -17.82
C ILE A 161 -6.64 1.34 -18.25
N LYS A 162 -5.56 1.87 -18.82
CA LYS A 162 -4.41 1.05 -19.19
C LYS A 162 -3.70 0.56 -17.92
N THR A 163 -3.60 -0.76 -17.77
CA THR A 163 -2.95 -1.36 -16.61
C THR A 163 -1.76 -2.24 -16.98
N HIS A 164 -0.78 -2.32 -16.08
CA HIS A 164 0.36 -3.25 -16.15
C HIS A 164 0.44 -4.06 -14.86
N ALA A 165 0.49 -5.39 -14.94
CA ALA A 165 0.69 -6.24 -13.76
C ALA A 165 2.17 -6.67 -13.67
N GLY A 166 2.82 -6.42 -12.54
CA GLY A 166 4.24 -6.79 -12.40
C GLY A 166 4.90 -6.36 -11.10
N ILE A 167 6.24 -6.50 -11.09
CA ILE A 167 7.07 -6.23 -9.92
C ILE A 167 7.37 -4.74 -9.79
N VAL A 168 7.28 -4.23 -8.56
CA VAL A 168 7.67 -2.84 -8.22
C VAL A 168 8.87 -2.80 -7.27
N HIS A 169 9.60 -1.69 -7.32
CA HIS A 169 10.70 -1.39 -6.41
C HIS A 169 10.20 -0.55 -5.22
N CYS A 170 10.24 -1.11 -4.00
CA CYS A 170 10.04 -0.34 -2.77
C CYS A 170 11.38 0.09 -2.20
N LYS A 171 11.43 1.28 -1.58
CA LYS A 171 12.61 1.91 -0.97
C LYS A 171 12.22 2.77 0.23
N ASP A 172 13.14 2.95 1.17
CA ASP A 172 12.95 3.90 2.30
C ASP A 172 13.39 5.34 1.94
N ALA A 173 14.34 5.49 1.03
CA ALA A 173 14.92 6.80 0.70
C ALA A 173 14.43 7.31 -0.66
N PHE A 174 13.44 8.21 -0.66
CA PHE A 174 12.90 8.81 -1.88
C PHE A 174 13.97 9.53 -2.71
N TYR A 175 14.78 10.38 -2.07
CA TYR A 175 15.82 11.14 -2.77
C TYR A 175 16.93 10.26 -3.35
N ALA A 176 17.15 9.05 -2.81
CA ALA A 176 18.13 8.11 -3.35
C ALA A 176 17.69 7.51 -4.70
N GLN A 177 16.40 7.55 -5.04
CA GLN A 177 15.92 7.21 -6.38
C GLN A 177 16.24 8.33 -7.39
N HIS A 178 16.00 9.58 -7.00
CA HIS A 178 16.00 10.72 -7.94
C HIS A 178 17.32 11.47 -8.05
N ALA A 179 18.17 11.39 -7.02
CA ALA A 179 19.51 11.95 -7.00
C ALA A 179 20.53 10.95 -6.42
N PRO A 180 20.63 9.72 -6.98
CA PRO A 180 21.50 8.69 -6.44
C PRO A 180 22.97 9.12 -6.40
N GLU A 181 23.43 9.92 -7.35
CA GLU A 181 24.81 10.44 -7.45
C GLU A 181 25.19 11.37 -6.29
N SER A 182 24.20 11.94 -5.59
CA SER A 182 24.43 12.78 -4.41
C SER A 182 24.60 11.99 -3.12
N MET A 183 24.39 10.68 -3.14
CA MET A 183 24.40 9.82 -1.96
C MET A 183 25.79 9.21 -1.74
N ALA A 184 26.17 8.99 -0.48
CA ALA A 184 27.44 8.34 -0.13
C ALA A 184 27.56 6.88 -0.62
N VAL A 185 26.44 6.27 -1.04
CA VAL A 185 26.31 4.90 -1.55
C VAL A 185 25.85 4.88 -3.02
N ASP A 186 26.13 5.96 -3.76
CA ASP A 186 25.78 6.16 -5.17
C ASP A 186 26.01 4.93 -6.07
N LYS A 187 27.21 4.33 -5.98
CA LYS A 187 27.60 3.18 -6.80
C LYS A 187 26.68 1.98 -6.59
N GLU A 188 26.30 1.71 -5.35
CA GLU A 188 25.39 0.61 -5.03
C GLU A 188 23.97 0.92 -5.51
N LEU A 189 23.50 2.15 -5.33
CA LEU A 189 22.18 2.60 -5.78
C LEU A 189 22.05 2.47 -7.31
N LEU A 190 23.02 3.00 -8.05
CA LEU A 190 23.06 2.96 -9.52
C LEU A 190 23.13 1.52 -10.04
N TYR A 191 24.01 0.69 -9.46
CA TYR A 191 24.13 -0.72 -9.84
C TYR A 191 22.82 -1.50 -9.62
N LYS A 192 22.18 -1.34 -8.45
CA LYS A 192 20.91 -2.01 -8.14
C LYS A 192 19.80 -1.51 -9.04
N TRP A 193 19.71 -0.20 -9.25
CA TRP A 193 18.71 0.41 -10.12
C TRP A 193 18.75 -0.17 -11.54
N GLU A 194 19.94 -0.23 -12.13
CA GLU A 194 20.13 -0.84 -13.45
C GLU A 194 19.75 -2.32 -13.46
N SER A 195 20.11 -3.06 -12.41
CA SER A 195 19.75 -4.47 -12.26
C SER A 195 18.22 -4.67 -12.19
N TYR A 196 17.51 -3.80 -11.47
CA TYR A 196 16.05 -3.87 -11.37
C TYR A 196 15.36 -3.59 -12.70
N ILE A 197 15.86 -2.61 -13.47
CA ILE A 197 15.36 -2.32 -14.82
C ILE A 197 15.55 -3.54 -15.73
N LYS A 198 16.76 -4.11 -15.77
CA LYS A 198 17.07 -5.29 -16.59
C LYS A 198 16.22 -6.51 -16.20
N ALA A 199 15.85 -6.63 -14.93
CA ALA A 199 14.97 -7.69 -14.43
C ALA A 199 13.48 -7.45 -14.73
N GLY A 200 13.11 -6.33 -15.37
CA GLY A 200 11.74 -6.03 -15.77
C GLY A 200 10.89 -5.32 -14.72
N CYS A 201 11.50 -4.69 -13.72
CA CYS A 201 10.75 -3.90 -12.73
C CYS A 201 9.96 -2.76 -13.42
N LEU A 202 8.67 -2.65 -13.09
CA LEU A 202 7.76 -1.75 -13.79
C LEU A 202 7.86 -0.31 -13.28
N ALA A 203 7.92 -0.13 -11.97
CA ALA A 203 7.85 1.17 -11.33
C ALA A 203 8.47 1.13 -9.92
N SER A 204 8.76 2.31 -9.37
CA SER A 204 9.22 2.48 -8.00
C SER A 204 8.22 3.24 -7.14
N GLU A 205 7.98 2.69 -5.95
CA GLU A 205 7.16 3.26 -4.88
C GLU A 205 7.84 2.96 -3.52
N MET A 206 7.13 2.90 -2.40
CA MET A 206 7.75 2.88 -1.07
C MET A 206 7.11 1.96 -0.02
N GLU A 207 5.87 1.47 -0.20
CA GLU A 207 5.13 0.82 0.90
C GLU A 207 4.63 -0.61 0.64
N SER A 208 4.52 -1.09 -0.59
CA SER A 208 3.90 -2.40 -0.87
C SER A 208 4.69 -3.57 -0.27
N ALA A 209 6.02 -3.49 -0.24
CA ALA A 209 6.84 -4.51 0.40
C ALA A 209 6.50 -4.65 1.89
N ALA A 210 6.33 -3.54 2.61
CA ALA A 210 5.93 -3.56 4.01
C ALA A 210 4.50 -4.08 4.18
N LEU A 211 3.56 -3.60 3.35
CA LEU A 211 2.17 -4.08 3.36
C LEU A 211 2.10 -5.60 3.20
N PHE A 212 2.81 -6.15 2.20
CA PHE A 212 2.80 -7.59 1.91
C PHE A 212 3.52 -8.39 3.01
N ALA A 213 4.63 -7.89 3.55
CA ALA A 213 5.35 -8.55 4.63
C ALA A 213 4.50 -8.67 5.90
N VAL A 214 3.88 -7.56 6.32
CA VAL A 214 3.00 -7.53 7.49
C VAL A 214 1.78 -8.41 7.22
N GLY A 215 1.15 -8.26 6.05
CA GLY A 215 -0.02 -9.05 5.66
C GLY A 215 0.22 -10.56 5.71
N ALA A 216 1.32 -11.02 5.12
CA ALA A 216 1.73 -12.42 5.16
C ALA A 216 1.99 -12.92 6.59
N SER A 217 2.68 -12.14 7.42
CA SER A 217 2.96 -12.51 8.81
C SER A 217 1.71 -12.61 9.70
N LYS A 218 0.63 -11.91 9.33
CA LYS A 218 -0.64 -11.86 10.10
C LYS A 218 -1.76 -12.69 9.48
N GLY A 219 -1.53 -13.31 8.32
CA GLY A 219 -2.54 -14.12 7.64
C GLY A 219 -3.71 -13.32 7.09
N VAL A 220 -3.49 -12.07 6.66
CA VAL A 220 -4.53 -11.22 6.05
C VAL A 220 -4.28 -10.99 4.57
N ARG A 221 -5.33 -10.64 3.83
CA ARG A 221 -5.26 -10.47 2.38
C ARG A 221 -4.78 -9.07 2.02
N THR A 222 -3.75 -8.96 1.20
CA THR A 222 -3.18 -7.68 0.78
C THR A 222 -3.02 -7.60 -0.73
N GLY A 223 -3.24 -6.41 -1.29
CA GLY A 223 -2.96 -6.08 -2.69
C GLY A 223 -2.57 -4.62 -2.83
N ALA A 224 -2.07 -4.22 -4.00
CA ALA A 224 -1.68 -2.84 -4.23
C ALA A 224 -1.77 -2.45 -5.70
N SER A 225 -2.16 -1.20 -5.96
CA SER A 225 -2.01 -0.55 -7.26
C SER A 225 -1.45 0.85 -7.13
N MET A 226 -0.74 1.30 -8.17
CA MET A 226 -0.10 2.60 -8.23
C MET A 226 -0.47 3.33 -9.52
N LEU A 227 -0.87 4.60 -9.39
CA LEU A 227 -0.90 5.50 -10.53
C LEU A 227 0.53 5.96 -10.87
N VAL A 228 0.91 5.84 -12.14
CA VAL A 228 2.20 6.34 -12.63
C VAL A 228 2.11 7.85 -12.84
N LEU A 229 2.94 8.62 -12.13
CA LEU A 229 2.93 10.08 -12.21
C LEU A 229 3.93 10.65 -13.24
N HIS A 230 5.02 9.92 -13.45
CA HIS A 230 6.11 10.26 -14.35
C HIS A 230 6.94 9.00 -14.60
N ASN A 231 7.77 9.00 -15.64
CA ASN A 231 8.75 7.93 -15.85
C ASN A 231 10.15 8.51 -16.09
N GLN A 232 11.02 8.37 -15.09
CA GLN A 232 12.36 8.95 -15.12
C GLN A 232 13.26 8.34 -16.20
N GLU A 233 13.08 7.06 -16.52
CA GLU A 233 13.87 6.39 -17.55
C GLU A 233 13.49 6.90 -18.95
N ARG A 234 12.21 7.21 -19.18
CA ARG A 234 11.78 7.88 -20.42
C ARG A 234 12.43 9.25 -20.56
N ILE A 235 12.36 10.07 -19.52
CA ILE A 235 12.95 11.42 -19.51
C ILE A 235 14.46 11.35 -19.75
N LYS A 236 15.18 10.45 -19.06
CA LYS A 236 16.63 10.25 -19.21
C LYS A 236 17.03 9.87 -20.63
N ASN A 237 16.18 9.15 -21.35
CA ASN A 237 16.40 8.73 -22.73
C ASN A 237 15.81 9.72 -23.77
N GLY A 238 15.41 10.93 -23.36
CA GLY A 238 14.85 11.94 -24.27
C GLY A 238 13.49 11.56 -24.86
N ILE A 239 12.77 10.64 -24.24
CA ILE A 239 11.48 10.14 -24.68
C ILE A 239 10.36 10.89 -23.95
N ASN A 240 9.28 11.20 -24.67
CA ASN A 240 8.12 11.94 -24.15
C ASN A 240 7.51 11.28 -22.90
N ASP A 241 7.17 12.09 -21.90
CA ASP A 241 6.54 11.68 -20.63
C ASP A 241 5.20 12.42 -20.46
N PRO A 242 4.14 12.01 -21.21
CA PRO A 242 2.90 12.78 -21.30
C PRO A 242 2.11 12.70 -19.99
N LYS A 243 1.81 13.85 -19.39
CA LYS A 243 1.08 13.93 -18.12
C LYS A 243 -0.42 14.16 -18.35
N ASN A 244 -1.08 13.21 -19.00
CA ASN A 244 -2.51 13.27 -19.27
C ASN A 244 -3.26 12.23 -18.42
N TYR A 245 -3.61 12.61 -17.19
CA TYR A 245 -4.36 11.79 -16.25
C TYR A 245 -5.11 12.66 -15.23
N THR A 246 -6.13 12.10 -14.61
CA THR A 246 -7.00 12.75 -13.62
C THR A 246 -6.46 12.65 -12.20
N GLY A 247 -5.64 11.62 -11.92
CA GLY A 247 -5.16 11.33 -10.57
C GLY A 247 -6.05 10.36 -9.79
N GLU A 248 -7.08 9.81 -10.43
CA GLU A 248 -8.11 8.97 -9.80
C GLU A 248 -8.18 7.56 -10.40
N GLU A 249 -7.41 7.27 -11.45
CA GLU A 249 -7.44 6.01 -12.19
C GLU A 249 -7.17 4.80 -11.29
N ALA A 250 -6.17 4.90 -10.41
CA ALA A 250 -5.86 3.83 -9.46
C ALA A 250 -6.96 3.68 -8.37
N ILE A 251 -7.67 4.76 -8.02
CA ILE A 251 -8.81 4.69 -7.09
C ILE A 251 -9.94 3.91 -7.75
N ASP A 252 -10.27 4.24 -8.99
CA ASP A 252 -11.39 3.61 -9.69
C ASP A 252 -11.14 2.10 -9.92
N LEU A 253 -9.90 1.71 -10.25
CA LEU A 253 -9.50 0.29 -10.28
C LEU A 253 -9.71 -0.39 -8.92
N VAL A 254 -9.27 0.22 -7.82
CA VAL A 254 -9.39 -0.39 -6.49
C VAL A 254 -10.84 -0.51 -6.05
N ILE A 255 -11.68 0.48 -6.34
CA ILE A 255 -13.13 0.39 -6.06
C ILE A 255 -13.75 -0.80 -6.81
N GLU A 256 -13.44 -0.97 -8.09
CA GLU A 256 -13.94 -2.12 -8.85
C GLU A 256 -13.37 -3.45 -8.33
N SER A 257 -12.11 -3.46 -7.89
CA SER A 257 -11.48 -4.64 -7.27
C SER A 257 -12.18 -5.05 -5.98
N ILE A 258 -12.57 -4.09 -5.14
CA ILE A 258 -13.33 -4.35 -3.91
C ILE A 258 -14.71 -4.93 -4.21
N LYS A 259 -15.41 -4.44 -5.25
CA LYS A 259 -16.68 -5.04 -5.69
C LYS A 259 -16.51 -6.50 -6.10
N VAL A 260 -15.48 -6.81 -6.89
CA VAL A 260 -15.16 -8.18 -7.29
C VAL A 260 -14.87 -9.07 -6.08
N LEU A 261 -14.09 -8.59 -5.10
CA LEU A 261 -13.83 -9.32 -3.87
C LEU A 261 -15.08 -9.57 -3.03
N ILE A 262 -15.93 -8.55 -2.86
CA ILE A 262 -17.21 -8.67 -2.17
C ILE A 262 -18.09 -9.75 -2.82
N ASP A 263 -18.13 -9.81 -4.15
CA ASP A 263 -18.93 -10.80 -4.86
C ASP A 263 -18.33 -12.21 -4.81
N ASN A 264 -17.00 -12.33 -4.75
CA ASN A 264 -16.33 -13.62 -4.56
C ASN A 264 -16.49 -14.17 -3.15
N ASP A 265 -16.41 -13.32 -2.11
CA ASP A 265 -16.52 -13.74 -0.71
C ASP A 265 -17.96 -14.10 -0.28
N LYS A 266 -18.96 -13.85 -1.12
CA LYS A 266 -20.35 -14.31 -0.92
C LYS A 266 -20.58 -15.77 -1.33
N LYS A 267 -19.68 -16.34 -2.12
CA LYS A 267 -19.79 -17.70 -2.67
C LYS A 267 -19.27 -18.74 -1.69
#